data_AF-A0AAW7XG02-F1
#
_entry.id   AF-A0AAW7XG02-F1
#
_cell.length_a   1.000
_cell.length_b   1.000
_cell.length_c   1.000
_cell.angle_alpha   90.00
_cell.angle_beta   90.00
_cell.angle_gamma   90.00
#
_symmetry.space_group_name_H-M   'P 1'
#
loop_
_entity.id
_entity.type
_entity.pdbx_description
1 polymer ?
#
loop_
_entity_poly.entity_id
_entity_poly.type
_entity_poly.pdbx_seq_one_letter_code
_entity_poly.pdbx_strand_id
1 'polypeptide(L)'
;MNSYLLSDKPIIYADMNVFRYLACDDISILEPERFKWVYSHVHLDEIHRNGNQDALEGMKMLKAVEICDVLNQDFQSEGNIVIRDYIDPYLRYEQYLDAISGYEGAADHIVEHLIRSFGADNFKELSETPEQMRNEIERITSIIPDGRRDDLIEKASRVSKEMEVAIEKHLKNRLPIDKTRRALGVTSENRKAVEKYESAIDEIWDLISPSIPNINKNQFFGFEPITGIDGVQHTQHGAISGAYIVLNMLGISPDKGLAKRDKIKNIMSDGQHAGMASYCNALVSADRGIINKSMCNFRT
;
A
#
# COMPACT_ATOMS: atom_id res chain seq x y z
N MET A 1 1.36 11.78 14.11
CA MET A 1 1.10 11.53 15.55
C MET A 1 0.77 10.05 15.65
N ASN A 2 1.69 9.21 16.13
CA ASN A 2 1.51 7.75 16.12
C ASN A 2 0.53 7.33 17.21
N SER A 3 -0.65 6.83 16.82
CA SER A 3 -1.60 6.21 17.75
C SER A 3 -1.24 4.73 17.87
N TYR A 4 -0.40 4.39 18.85
CA TYR A 4 -0.16 2.99 19.17
C TYR A 4 -1.41 2.38 19.78
N LEU A 5 -1.73 1.16 19.37
CA LEU A 5 -2.76 0.36 20.03
C LEU A 5 -2.35 0.07 21.48
N LEU A 6 -3.24 0.39 22.42
CA LEU A 6 -3.07 0.01 23.82
C LEU A 6 -3.44 -1.47 23.99
N SER A 7 -2.46 -2.29 24.34
CA SER A 7 -2.65 -3.70 24.70
C SER A 7 -1.83 -4.03 25.95
N ASP A 8 -2.29 -5.03 26.68
CA ASP A 8 -1.59 -5.66 27.82
C ASP A 8 -0.24 -6.31 27.44
N LYS A 9 -0.03 -6.59 26.15
CA LYS A 9 1.20 -7.16 25.58
C LYS A 9 1.68 -6.33 24.41
N PRO A 10 3.00 -6.28 24.15
CA PRO A 10 3.51 -5.65 22.93
C PRO A 10 2.95 -6.36 21.69
N ILE A 11 2.52 -5.56 20.72
CA ILE A 11 1.90 -6.01 19.46
C ILE A 11 2.99 -6.10 18.39
N ILE A 12 3.09 -7.25 17.75
CA ILE A 12 4.05 -7.52 16.68
C ILE A 12 3.30 -7.79 15.38
N TYR A 13 3.53 -6.95 14.39
CA TYR A 13 3.14 -7.22 13.02
C TYR A 13 4.18 -8.14 12.38
N ALA A 14 3.79 -9.35 12.01
CA ALA A 14 4.67 -10.29 11.34
C ALA A 14 4.40 -10.26 9.83
N ASP A 15 5.45 -10.07 9.05
CA ASP A 15 5.40 -10.18 7.60
C ASP A 15 5.09 -11.63 7.16
N MET A 16 4.61 -11.81 5.93
CA MET A 16 4.23 -13.10 5.35
C MET A 16 5.33 -14.16 5.49
N ASN A 17 6.59 -13.78 5.26
CA ASN A 17 7.72 -14.72 5.36
C ASN A 17 7.89 -15.31 6.78
N VAL A 18 7.57 -14.57 7.84
CA VAL A 18 7.70 -15.05 9.22
C VAL A 18 6.72 -16.17 9.48
N PHE A 19 5.45 -15.99 9.07
CA PHE A 19 4.44 -17.03 9.22
C PHE A 19 4.81 -18.29 8.42
N ARG A 20 5.29 -18.13 7.19
CA ARG A 20 5.70 -19.26 6.36
C ARG A 20 6.89 -20.02 6.93
N TYR A 21 7.93 -19.31 7.36
CA TYR A 21 9.10 -19.95 7.97
C TYR A 21 8.76 -20.68 9.26
N LEU A 22 7.83 -20.16 10.06
CA LEU A 22 7.36 -20.88 11.24
C LEU A 22 6.58 -22.14 10.86
N ALA A 23 5.70 -22.05 9.86
CA ALA A 23 4.91 -23.19 9.37
C ALA A 23 5.77 -24.31 8.77
N CYS A 24 6.92 -23.95 8.19
CA CYS A 24 7.87 -24.88 7.59
C CYS A 24 8.98 -25.34 8.55
N ASP A 25 8.91 -25.00 9.84
CA ASP A 25 9.93 -25.29 10.85
C ASP A 25 11.34 -24.69 10.54
N ASP A 26 11.42 -23.68 9.66
CA ASP A 26 12.67 -22.96 9.35
C ASP A 26 13.11 -22.04 10.50
N ILE A 27 12.14 -21.56 11.29
CA ILE A 27 12.36 -20.76 12.50
C ILE A 27 11.52 -21.29 13.66
N SER A 28 11.95 -20.99 14.88
CA SER A 28 11.13 -21.14 16.09
C SER A 28 11.11 -19.83 16.87
N ILE A 29 9.96 -19.53 17.46
CA ILE A 29 9.77 -18.35 18.31
C ILE A 29 9.69 -18.85 19.75
N LEU A 30 10.61 -18.38 20.58
CA LEU A 30 10.62 -18.66 22.01
C LEU A 30 9.59 -17.76 22.71
N GLU A 31 8.79 -18.34 23.60
CA GLU A 31 7.78 -17.63 24.40
C GLU A 31 6.82 -16.75 23.56
N PRO A 32 6.20 -17.29 22.47
CA PRO A 32 5.37 -16.50 21.56
C PRO A 32 4.20 -15.81 22.27
N GLU A 33 3.72 -16.37 23.38
CA GLU A 33 2.63 -15.86 24.21
C GLU A 33 2.94 -14.54 24.94
N ARG A 34 4.21 -14.11 24.99
CA ARG A 34 4.60 -12.80 25.54
C ARG A 34 4.16 -11.63 24.67
N PHE A 35 3.83 -11.90 23.41
CA PHE A 35 3.47 -10.91 22.43
C PHE A 35 2.05 -11.14 21.91
N LYS A 36 1.47 -10.09 21.33
CA LYS A 36 0.25 -10.21 20.53
C LYS A 36 0.65 -10.16 19.06
N TRP A 37 0.63 -11.30 18.39
CA TRP A 37 0.96 -11.41 16.98
C TRP A 37 -0.22 -10.98 16.13
N VAL A 38 0.03 -10.14 15.13
CA VAL A 38 -1.02 -9.65 14.24
C VAL A 38 -0.67 -9.83 12.77
N TYR A 39 -1.72 -10.00 11.98
CA TYR A 39 -1.72 -9.99 10.51
C TYR A 39 -2.87 -9.11 10.01
N SER A 40 -2.90 -8.75 8.73
CA SER A 40 -3.98 -7.94 8.15
C SER A 40 -4.59 -8.58 6.92
N HIS A 41 -5.60 -7.93 6.33
CA HIS A 41 -6.18 -8.32 5.04
C HIS A 41 -5.12 -8.42 3.93
N VAL A 42 -4.02 -7.65 4.01
CA VAL A 42 -2.90 -7.68 3.05
C VAL A 42 -2.29 -9.09 2.98
N HIS A 43 -2.19 -9.79 4.11
CA HIS A 43 -1.74 -11.18 4.12
C HIS A 43 -2.71 -12.11 3.40
N LEU A 44 -4.01 -11.94 3.62
CA LEU A 44 -5.04 -12.78 2.99
C LEU A 44 -5.09 -12.55 1.47
N ASP A 45 -4.92 -11.31 1.03
CA ASP A 45 -4.74 -10.95 -0.38
C ASP A 45 -3.53 -11.64 -1.02
N GLU A 46 -2.39 -11.65 -0.32
CA GLU A 46 -1.19 -12.31 -0.80
C GLU A 46 -1.34 -13.83 -0.87
N ILE A 47 -2.01 -14.44 0.10
CA ILE A 47 -2.29 -15.88 0.11
C ILE A 47 -3.19 -16.22 -1.09
N HIS A 48 -4.24 -15.44 -1.32
CA HIS A 48 -5.12 -15.62 -2.47
C HIS A 48 -4.36 -15.49 -3.80
N ARG A 49 -3.51 -14.46 -3.92
CA ARG A 49 -2.75 -14.18 -5.15
C ARG A 49 -1.67 -15.22 -5.44
N ASN A 50 -0.96 -15.69 -4.42
CA ASN A 50 0.27 -16.47 -4.58
C ASN A 50 0.12 -17.96 -4.19
N GLY A 51 -0.99 -18.35 -3.57
CA GLY A 51 -1.24 -19.72 -3.11
C GLY A 51 -0.45 -20.15 -1.87
N ASN A 52 0.14 -19.20 -1.13
CA ASN A 52 0.97 -19.47 0.07
C ASN A 52 0.13 -19.80 1.31
N GLN A 53 -0.74 -20.81 1.22
CA GLN A 53 -1.63 -21.20 2.32
C GLN A 53 -0.88 -21.79 3.53
N ASP A 54 0.39 -22.15 3.38
CA ASP A 54 1.30 -22.53 4.47
C ASP A 54 1.39 -21.44 5.56
N ALA A 55 1.27 -20.17 5.18
CA ALA A 55 1.24 -19.07 6.15
C ALA A 55 0.09 -19.17 7.16
N LEU A 56 -1.06 -19.77 6.79
CA LEU A 56 -2.20 -19.91 7.70
C LEU A 56 -1.87 -20.79 8.91
N GLU A 57 -1.03 -21.82 8.72
CA GLU A 57 -0.55 -22.65 9.83
C GLU A 57 0.38 -21.85 10.75
N GLY A 58 1.30 -21.07 10.19
CA GLY A 58 2.17 -20.19 10.97
C GLY A 58 1.39 -19.15 11.78
N MET A 59 0.35 -18.56 11.19
CA MET A 59 -0.58 -17.67 11.90
C MET A 59 -1.28 -18.39 13.05
N LYS A 60 -1.69 -19.64 12.84
CA LYS A 60 -2.37 -20.47 13.83
C LYS A 60 -1.45 -20.84 14.99
N MET A 61 -0.21 -21.23 14.70
CA MET A 61 0.82 -21.54 15.70
C MET A 61 1.09 -20.37 16.65
N LEU A 62 1.09 -19.14 16.13
CA LEU A 62 1.27 -17.91 16.93
C LEU A 62 -0.02 -17.40 17.58
N LYS A 63 -1.16 -18.04 17.33
CA LYS A 63 -2.49 -17.52 17.66
C LYS A 63 -2.66 -16.07 17.19
N ALA A 64 -2.15 -15.78 15.98
CA ALA A 64 -2.14 -14.44 15.43
C ALA A 64 -3.59 -13.97 15.18
N VAL A 65 -3.83 -12.67 15.38
CA VAL A 65 -5.16 -12.08 15.25
C VAL A 65 -5.15 -10.95 14.23
N GLU A 66 -6.29 -10.73 13.59
CA GLU A 66 -6.38 -9.74 12.52
C GLU A 66 -6.40 -8.31 13.06
N ILE A 67 -5.60 -7.44 12.46
CA ILE A 67 -5.67 -5.99 12.60
C ILE A 67 -6.44 -5.40 11.41
N CYS A 68 -7.45 -4.57 11.70
CA CYS A 68 -8.35 -4.01 10.67
C CYS A 68 -8.63 -2.54 10.93
N ASP A 69 -9.00 -1.83 9.87
CA ASP A 69 -9.61 -0.50 9.99
C ASP A 69 -10.94 -0.53 10.74
N VAL A 70 -11.17 0.53 11.51
CA VAL A 70 -12.52 0.91 11.94
C VAL A 70 -13.15 1.68 10.79
N LEU A 71 -14.30 1.20 10.31
CA LEU A 71 -15.01 1.79 9.19
C LEU A 71 -16.20 2.62 9.68
N ASN A 72 -16.45 3.76 9.02
CA ASN A 72 -17.65 4.55 9.24
C ASN A 72 -18.88 3.94 8.52
N GLN A 73 -20.02 4.62 8.59
CA GLN A 73 -21.28 4.17 7.98
C GLN A 73 -21.21 4.07 6.45
N ASP A 74 -20.28 4.77 5.82
CA ASP A 74 -20.02 4.75 4.38
C ASP A 74 -18.90 3.76 4.00
N PHE A 75 -18.50 2.87 4.93
CA PHE A 75 -17.43 1.89 4.76
C PHE A 75 -16.05 2.50 4.48
N GLN A 76 -15.81 3.74 4.90
CA GLN A 76 -14.50 4.38 4.81
C GLN A 76 -13.74 4.24 6.13
N SER A 77 -12.41 4.07 6.07
CA SER A 77 -11.58 4.02 7.28
C SER A 77 -11.65 5.34 8.04
N GLU A 78 -11.90 5.26 9.35
CA GLU A 78 -11.87 6.40 10.28
C GLU A 78 -10.44 6.73 10.75
N GLY A 79 -9.43 6.06 10.20
CA GLY A 79 -8.02 6.24 10.57
C GLY A 79 -7.61 5.53 11.86
N ASN A 80 -8.57 5.04 12.63
CA ASN A 80 -8.36 4.13 13.76
C ASN A 80 -8.39 2.68 13.30
N ILE A 81 -7.74 1.83 14.07
CA ILE A 81 -7.71 0.39 13.83
C ILE A 81 -8.18 -0.39 15.07
N VAL A 82 -8.63 -1.61 14.83
CA VAL A 82 -9.06 -2.56 15.86
C VAL A 82 -8.30 -3.87 15.68
N ILE A 83 -7.99 -4.51 16.81
CA ILE A 83 -7.51 -5.90 16.81
C ILE A 83 -8.70 -6.80 17.10
N ARG A 84 -9.00 -7.72 16.19
CA ARG A 84 -10.10 -8.66 16.35
C ARG A 84 -9.80 -9.72 17.39
N ASP A 85 -10.86 -10.38 17.84
CA ASP A 85 -10.73 -11.63 18.59
C ASP A 85 -10.13 -12.73 17.72
N TYR A 86 -9.54 -13.72 18.38
CA TYR A 86 -8.96 -14.85 17.68
C TYR A 86 -10.01 -15.66 16.93
N ILE A 87 -9.75 -15.90 15.66
CA ILE A 87 -10.47 -16.81 14.78
C ILE A 87 -9.41 -17.70 14.14
N ASP A 88 -9.71 -18.99 13.95
CA ASP A 88 -8.81 -19.89 13.23
C ASP A 88 -8.47 -19.29 11.84
N PRO A 89 -7.19 -19.11 11.48
CA PRO A 89 -6.79 -18.43 10.25
C PRO A 89 -7.35 -19.06 8.97
N TYR A 90 -7.58 -20.38 8.95
CA TYR A 90 -8.19 -21.05 7.80
C TYR A 90 -9.64 -20.62 7.63
N LEU A 91 -10.42 -20.62 8.73
CA LEU A 91 -11.81 -20.14 8.70
C LEU A 91 -11.87 -18.65 8.33
N ARG A 92 -10.97 -17.84 8.88
CA ARG A 92 -10.94 -16.40 8.56
C ARG A 92 -10.58 -16.16 7.09
N TYR A 93 -9.71 -16.98 6.51
CA TYR A 93 -9.37 -16.94 5.10
C TYR A 93 -10.54 -17.38 4.20
N GLU A 94 -11.31 -18.40 4.57
CA GLU A 94 -12.56 -18.74 3.86
C GLU A 94 -13.56 -17.57 3.87
N GLN A 95 -13.78 -16.95 5.02
CA GLN A 95 -14.60 -15.74 5.14
C GLN A 95 -14.08 -14.59 4.29
N TYR A 96 -12.76 -14.50 4.12
CA TYR A 96 -12.14 -13.51 3.25
C TYR A 96 -12.47 -13.76 1.78
N LEU A 97 -12.30 -15.00 1.31
CA LEU A 97 -12.61 -15.38 -0.06
C LEU A 97 -14.09 -15.13 -0.41
N ASP A 98 -14.99 -15.48 0.49
CA ASP A 98 -16.43 -15.18 0.32
C ASP A 98 -16.68 -13.68 0.21
N ALA A 99 -16.00 -12.85 1.00
CA ALA A 99 -16.17 -11.40 1.01
C ALA A 99 -15.67 -10.71 -0.27
N ILE A 100 -14.62 -11.24 -0.91
CA ILE A 100 -14.05 -10.66 -2.14
C ILE A 100 -14.60 -11.29 -3.42
N SER A 101 -15.38 -12.36 -3.30
CA SER A 101 -15.90 -13.12 -4.43
C SER A 101 -16.66 -12.24 -5.43
N GLY A 102 -16.23 -12.24 -6.69
CA GLY A 102 -16.79 -11.42 -7.76
C GLY A 102 -16.27 -9.98 -7.83
N TYR A 103 -15.32 -9.61 -6.96
CA TYR A 103 -14.64 -8.31 -6.94
C TYR A 103 -13.11 -8.46 -6.97
N GLU A 104 -12.61 -9.64 -7.31
CA GLU A 104 -11.18 -9.93 -7.37
C GLU A 104 -10.51 -9.01 -8.39
N GLY A 105 -9.48 -8.30 -7.96
CA GLY A 105 -8.73 -7.40 -8.86
C GLY A 105 -9.47 -6.12 -9.25
N ALA A 106 -10.58 -5.76 -8.61
CA ALA A 106 -11.27 -4.49 -8.88
C ALA A 106 -10.36 -3.25 -8.73
N ALA A 107 -9.32 -3.34 -7.90
CA ALA A 107 -8.32 -2.29 -7.71
C ALA A 107 -7.19 -2.29 -8.77
N ASP A 108 -7.13 -3.27 -9.68
CA ASP A 108 -6.00 -3.43 -10.61
C ASP A 108 -5.88 -2.29 -11.63
N HIS A 109 -6.93 -1.51 -11.85
CA HIS A 109 -6.91 -0.38 -12.79
C HIS A 109 -5.84 0.68 -12.45
N ILE A 110 -5.46 0.80 -11.18
CA ILE A 110 -4.41 1.75 -10.75
C ILE A 110 -3.00 1.29 -11.13
N VAL A 111 -2.82 0.00 -11.44
CA VAL A 111 -1.51 -0.60 -11.71
C VAL A 111 -0.83 0.09 -12.88
N GLU A 112 -1.55 0.31 -13.98
CA GLU A 112 -0.97 0.89 -15.19
C GLU A 112 -0.48 2.33 -14.97
N HIS A 113 -1.21 3.12 -14.17
CA HIS A 113 -0.79 4.47 -13.77
C HIS A 113 0.49 4.44 -12.93
N LEU A 114 0.54 3.53 -11.97
CA LEU A 114 1.65 3.44 -11.04
C LEU A 114 2.93 3.02 -11.76
N ILE A 115 2.89 1.94 -12.55
CA ILE A 115 4.08 1.48 -13.28
C ILE A 115 4.51 2.49 -14.35
N ARG A 116 3.56 3.25 -14.93
CA ARG A 116 3.88 4.36 -15.85
C ARG A 116 4.70 5.44 -15.16
N SER A 117 4.34 5.79 -13.91
CA SER A 117 5.07 6.76 -13.09
C SER A 117 6.50 6.28 -12.76
N PHE A 118 6.72 4.97 -12.77
CA PHE A 118 8.05 4.34 -12.67
C PHE A 118 8.76 4.14 -14.01
N GLY A 119 8.19 4.64 -15.11
CA GLY A 119 8.79 4.63 -16.44
C GLY A 119 8.55 3.36 -17.24
N ALA A 120 7.48 2.61 -16.95
CA ALA A 120 7.01 1.53 -17.81
C ALA A 120 6.60 2.04 -19.20
N ASP A 121 6.73 1.16 -20.20
CA ASP A 121 6.30 1.43 -21.56
C ASP A 121 4.96 0.74 -21.86
N ASN A 122 3.93 1.19 -21.15
CA ASN A 122 2.59 0.59 -21.09
C ASN A 122 1.50 1.57 -21.54
N PHE A 123 1.83 2.53 -22.42
CA PHE A 123 0.88 3.60 -22.78
C PHE A 123 -0.40 3.04 -23.41
N LYS A 124 -0.29 1.95 -24.18
CA LYS A 124 -1.45 1.32 -24.80
C LYS A 124 -2.43 0.81 -23.73
N GLU A 125 -1.94 0.03 -22.78
CA GLU A 125 -2.73 -0.52 -21.67
C GLU A 125 -3.25 0.60 -20.76
N LEU A 126 -2.42 1.62 -20.51
CA LEU A 126 -2.80 2.80 -19.74
C LEU A 126 -3.97 3.55 -20.36
N SER A 127 -3.98 3.74 -21.67
CA SER A 127 -5.05 4.45 -22.38
C SER A 127 -6.39 3.70 -22.35
N GLU A 128 -6.41 2.41 -22.05
CA GLU A 128 -7.64 1.62 -21.88
C GLU A 128 -8.24 1.77 -20.48
N THR A 129 -7.45 2.19 -19.47
CA THR A 129 -7.89 2.29 -18.08
C THR A 129 -9.11 3.18 -17.83
N PRO A 130 -9.33 4.32 -18.53
CA PRO A 130 -10.51 5.14 -18.27
C PRO A 130 -11.81 4.43 -18.62
N GLU A 131 -11.85 3.67 -19.72
CA GLU A 131 -13.03 2.92 -20.13
C GLU A 131 -13.22 1.70 -19.22
N GLN A 132 -12.13 0.99 -18.89
CA GLN A 132 -12.18 -0.14 -17.96
C GLN A 132 -12.73 0.26 -16.59
N MET A 133 -12.27 1.38 -16.02
CA MET A 133 -12.76 1.91 -14.75
C MET A 133 -14.25 2.27 -14.81
N ARG A 134 -14.70 2.92 -15.90
CA ARG A 134 -16.12 3.23 -16.09
C ARG A 134 -16.97 1.96 -16.14
N ASN A 135 -16.57 0.99 -16.95
CA ASN A 135 -17.28 -0.28 -17.11
C ASN A 135 -17.34 -1.06 -15.78
N GLU A 136 -16.28 -1.00 -14.97
CA GLU A 136 -16.26 -1.62 -13.65
C GLU A 136 -17.23 -0.93 -12.68
N ILE A 137 -17.27 0.42 -12.67
CA ILE A 137 -18.27 1.16 -11.87
C ILE A 137 -19.69 0.79 -12.30
N GLU A 138 -19.97 0.70 -13.61
CA GLU A 138 -21.27 0.26 -14.13
C GLU A 138 -21.63 -1.17 -13.67
N ARG A 139 -20.64 -2.08 -13.63
CA ARG A 139 -20.81 -3.46 -13.17
C ARG A 139 -21.16 -3.51 -11.68
N ILE A 140 -20.35 -2.90 -10.81
CA ILE A 140 -20.54 -2.98 -9.35
C ILE A 140 -21.79 -2.23 -8.89
N THR A 141 -22.22 -1.21 -9.63
CA THR A 141 -23.45 -0.45 -9.32
C THR A 141 -24.71 -1.02 -9.95
N SER A 142 -24.61 -2.13 -10.70
CA SER A 142 -25.76 -2.76 -11.39
C SER A 142 -26.87 -3.21 -10.44
N ILE A 143 -26.55 -3.45 -9.16
CA ILE A 143 -27.51 -3.83 -8.12
C ILE A 143 -28.26 -2.64 -7.50
N ILE A 144 -27.84 -1.41 -7.81
CA ILE A 144 -28.40 -0.16 -7.26
C ILE A 144 -29.61 0.28 -8.11
N PRO A 145 -30.69 0.82 -7.51
CA PRO A 145 -31.84 1.33 -8.26
C PRO A 145 -31.49 2.43 -9.26
N ASP A 146 -32.19 2.44 -10.41
CA ASP A 146 -31.88 3.26 -11.60
C ASP A 146 -31.63 4.75 -11.28
N GLY A 147 -32.46 5.40 -10.45
CA GLY A 147 -32.28 6.83 -10.15
C GLY A 147 -30.97 7.20 -9.43
N ARG A 148 -30.42 6.31 -8.59
CA ARG A 148 -29.09 6.52 -7.97
C ARG A 148 -27.97 6.02 -8.87
N ARG A 149 -28.24 4.97 -9.63
CA ARG A 149 -27.30 4.38 -10.58
C ARG A 149 -26.98 5.34 -11.72
N ASP A 150 -27.96 6.04 -12.26
CA ASP A 150 -27.77 6.99 -13.36
C ASP A 150 -26.81 8.13 -12.98
N ASP A 151 -26.94 8.70 -11.78
CA ASP A 151 -26.02 9.73 -11.26
C ASP A 151 -24.58 9.19 -11.09
N LEU A 152 -24.43 7.94 -10.62
CA LEU A 152 -23.11 7.30 -10.49
C LEU A 152 -22.47 7.05 -11.85
N ILE A 153 -23.24 6.60 -12.84
CA ILE A 153 -22.76 6.34 -14.21
C ILE A 153 -22.37 7.66 -14.90
N GLU A 154 -23.15 8.72 -14.71
CA GLU A 154 -22.82 10.06 -15.24
C GLU A 154 -21.50 10.57 -14.64
N LYS A 155 -21.33 10.45 -13.31
CA LYS A 155 -20.07 10.82 -12.64
C LYS A 155 -18.90 9.97 -13.13
N ALA A 156 -19.07 8.65 -13.24
CA ALA A 156 -18.05 7.75 -13.76
C ALA A 156 -17.63 8.13 -15.19
N SER A 157 -18.59 8.48 -16.04
CA SER A 157 -18.33 8.92 -17.42
C SER A 157 -17.54 10.23 -17.46
N ARG A 158 -17.87 11.19 -16.60
CA ARG A 158 -17.11 12.45 -16.49
C ARG A 158 -15.67 12.20 -16.04
N VAL A 159 -15.48 11.44 -14.96
CA VAL A 159 -14.14 11.11 -14.42
C VAL A 159 -13.31 10.34 -15.46
N SER A 160 -13.93 9.38 -16.16
CA SER A 160 -13.29 8.65 -17.26
C SER A 160 -12.76 9.60 -18.34
N LYS A 161 -13.56 10.60 -18.74
CA LYS A 161 -13.12 11.57 -19.76
C LYS A 161 -11.98 12.47 -19.27
N GLU A 162 -12.04 12.93 -18.02
CA GLU A 162 -10.98 13.74 -17.41
C GLU A 162 -9.67 12.95 -17.29
N MET A 163 -9.76 11.68 -16.91
CA MET A 163 -8.65 10.74 -16.82
C MET A 163 -7.99 10.50 -18.19
N GLU A 164 -8.78 10.30 -19.25
CA GLU A 164 -8.28 10.18 -20.63
C GLU A 164 -7.46 11.42 -21.05
N VAL A 165 -8.00 12.62 -20.78
CA VAL A 165 -7.31 13.89 -21.08
C VAL A 165 -6.01 14.00 -20.28
N ALA A 166 -6.02 13.63 -19.00
CA ALA A 166 -4.83 13.65 -18.16
C ALA A 166 -3.75 12.67 -18.65
N ILE A 167 -4.14 11.46 -19.06
CA ILE A 167 -3.24 10.45 -19.63
C ILE A 167 -2.56 10.99 -20.90
N GLU A 168 -3.35 11.50 -21.86
CA GLU A 168 -2.82 12.03 -23.11
C GLU A 168 -1.90 13.24 -22.90
N LYS A 169 -2.27 14.14 -21.98
CA LYS A 169 -1.52 15.37 -21.73
C LYS A 169 -0.24 15.14 -20.94
N HIS A 170 -0.27 14.29 -19.91
CA HIS A 170 0.79 14.19 -18.92
C HIS A 170 1.55 12.85 -18.95
N LEU A 171 0.93 11.78 -19.43
CA LEU A 171 1.50 10.42 -19.36
C LEU A 171 1.81 9.81 -20.73
N LYS A 172 1.44 10.46 -21.84
CA LYS A 172 1.72 9.99 -23.21
C LYS A 172 3.20 9.78 -23.48
N ASN A 173 4.03 10.74 -23.08
CA ASN A 173 5.47 10.62 -23.27
C ASN A 173 6.07 9.85 -22.10
N ARG A 174 6.79 8.78 -22.43
CA ARG A 174 7.48 7.96 -21.43
C ARG A 174 8.62 8.76 -20.78
N LEU A 175 8.58 8.90 -19.46
CA LEU A 175 9.73 9.34 -18.67
C LEU A 175 10.33 8.15 -17.91
N PRO A 176 11.55 7.71 -18.27
CA PRO A 176 12.31 6.79 -17.43
C PRO A 176 12.51 7.39 -16.03
N ILE A 177 12.33 6.57 -14.99
CA ILE A 177 12.42 7.01 -13.58
C ILE A 177 13.75 7.70 -13.25
N ASP A 178 14.86 7.29 -13.86
CA ASP A 178 16.16 7.93 -13.64
C ASP A 178 16.26 9.34 -14.23
N LYS A 179 15.45 9.66 -15.26
CA LYS A 179 15.31 11.06 -15.71
C LYS A 179 14.55 11.89 -14.68
N THR A 180 13.48 11.34 -14.11
CA THR A 180 12.71 11.99 -13.03
C THR A 180 13.60 12.27 -11.81
N ARG A 181 14.37 11.28 -11.35
CA ARG A 181 15.32 11.43 -10.24
C ARG A 181 16.35 12.52 -10.49
N ARG A 182 16.98 12.52 -11.68
CA ARG A 182 17.94 13.57 -12.07
C ARG A 182 17.31 14.96 -12.15
N ALA A 183 16.07 15.07 -12.64
CA ALA A 183 15.35 16.34 -12.69
C ALA A 183 15.07 16.91 -11.29
N LEU A 184 14.90 16.03 -10.30
CA LEU A 184 14.78 16.40 -8.88
C LEU A 184 16.14 16.61 -8.18
N GLY A 185 17.27 16.53 -8.90
CA GLY A 185 18.60 16.67 -8.32
C GLY A 185 19.10 15.44 -7.54
N VAL A 186 18.43 14.29 -7.64
CA VAL A 186 18.78 13.08 -6.91
C VAL A 186 19.78 12.22 -7.69
N THR A 187 21.00 12.12 -7.19
CA THR A 187 22.05 11.24 -7.75
C THR A 187 22.10 9.86 -7.09
N SER A 188 22.88 8.94 -7.65
CA SER A 188 23.10 7.62 -7.02
C SER A 188 23.85 7.72 -5.69
N GLU A 189 24.76 8.68 -5.57
CA GLU A 189 25.53 8.98 -4.38
C GLU A 189 24.63 9.56 -3.28
N ASN A 190 23.74 10.49 -3.65
CA ASN A 190 22.76 11.05 -2.70
C ASN A 190 21.89 9.95 -2.10
N ARG A 191 21.35 9.03 -2.92
CA ARG A 191 20.45 7.96 -2.48
C ARG A 191 21.10 7.08 -1.40
N LYS A 192 22.34 6.64 -1.63
CA LYS A 192 23.12 5.82 -0.68
C LYS A 192 23.50 6.58 0.60
N ALA A 193 23.65 7.90 0.52
CA ALA A 193 23.99 8.72 1.68
C ALA A 193 22.77 8.89 2.58
N VAL A 194 21.62 9.25 2.00
CA VAL A 194 20.34 9.48 2.69
C VAL A 194 19.91 8.26 3.54
N GLU A 195 20.07 7.05 3.00
CA GLU A 195 19.70 5.79 3.69
C GLU A 195 20.44 5.55 5.02
N LYS A 196 21.53 6.29 5.29
CA LYS A 196 22.33 6.15 6.51
C LYS A 196 21.85 7.06 7.64
N TYR A 197 21.03 8.05 7.34
CA TYR A 197 20.54 9.01 8.32
C TYR A 197 19.38 8.42 9.13
N GLU A 198 19.13 9.04 10.28
CA GLU A 198 18.00 8.65 11.12
C GLU A 198 16.67 8.96 10.43
N SER A 199 16.53 10.17 9.88
CA SER A 199 15.36 10.58 9.09
C SER A 199 15.71 10.70 7.60
N ALA A 200 15.58 9.60 6.86
CA ALA A 200 15.83 9.59 5.42
C ALA A 200 14.89 10.51 4.64
N ILE A 201 13.66 10.73 5.15
CA ILE A 201 12.66 11.61 4.55
C ILE A 201 13.05 13.09 4.66
N ASP A 202 13.60 13.52 5.79
CA ASP A 202 14.05 14.91 5.94
C ASP A 202 15.23 15.21 5.01
N GLU A 203 16.22 14.31 5.00
CA GLU A 203 17.44 14.48 4.19
C GLU A 203 17.14 14.50 2.69
N ILE A 204 16.23 13.64 2.21
CA ILE A 204 15.85 13.67 0.80
C ILE A 204 14.96 14.87 0.48
N TRP A 205 14.12 15.33 1.43
CA TRP A 205 13.29 16.51 1.23
C TRP A 205 14.14 17.77 1.06
N ASP A 206 15.16 17.96 1.89
CA ASP A 206 16.07 19.11 1.80
C ASP A 206 16.77 19.15 0.43
N LEU A 207 17.07 17.98 -0.15
CA LEU A 207 17.64 17.89 -1.49
C LEU A 207 16.67 18.28 -2.61
N ILE A 208 15.41 17.83 -2.53
CA ILE A 208 14.45 17.95 -3.63
C ILE A 208 13.54 19.19 -3.54
N SER A 209 13.33 19.73 -2.33
CA SER A 209 12.41 20.84 -2.08
C SER A 209 12.68 22.10 -2.94
N PRO A 210 13.92 22.47 -3.32
CA PRO A 210 14.14 23.60 -4.22
C PRO A 210 13.53 23.40 -5.61
N SER A 211 13.31 22.15 -6.02
CA SER A 211 12.72 21.78 -7.32
C SER A 211 11.20 21.59 -7.25
N ILE A 212 10.60 21.70 -6.07
CA ILE A 212 9.20 21.35 -5.82
C ILE A 212 8.46 22.57 -5.22
N PRO A 213 7.84 23.42 -6.05
CA PRO A 213 7.11 24.58 -5.55
C PRO A 213 5.72 24.20 -5.01
N ASN A 214 5.23 25.01 -4.07
CA ASN A 214 3.82 25.05 -3.62
C ASN A 214 3.30 23.82 -2.84
N ILE A 215 4.15 22.87 -2.46
CA ILE A 215 3.80 21.78 -1.55
C ILE A 215 4.88 21.63 -0.47
N ASN A 216 4.45 21.27 0.74
CA ASN A 216 5.38 21.01 1.85
C ASN A 216 5.82 19.53 1.86
N LYS A 217 6.79 19.20 2.73
CA LYS A 217 7.30 17.83 2.93
C LYS A 217 6.17 16.83 3.20
N ASN A 218 5.31 17.14 4.17
CA ASN A 218 4.25 16.25 4.61
C ASN A 218 3.24 15.99 3.49
N GLN A 219 2.92 17.00 2.68
CA GLN A 219 2.05 16.85 1.52
C GLN A 219 2.69 16.00 0.42
N PHE A 220 3.97 16.23 0.14
CA PHE A 220 4.70 15.48 -0.90
C PHE A 220 4.82 13.98 -0.57
N PHE A 221 5.07 13.64 0.70
CA PHE A 221 5.13 12.25 1.16
C PHE A 221 3.76 11.65 1.52
N GLY A 222 2.68 12.44 1.44
CA GLY A 222 1.33 11.97 1.76
C GLY A 222 1.06 11.80 3.25
N PHE A 223 1.80 12.48 4.13
CA PHE A 223 1.49 12.61 5.56
C PHE A 223 0.45 13.67 5.86
N GLU A 224 0.24 14.62 4.95
CA GLU A 224 -0.83 15.62 5.00
C GLU A 224 -1.60 15.63 3.68
N PRO A 225 -2.91 15.94 3.70
CA PRO A 225 -3.69 16.13 2.48
C PRO A 225 -3.13 17.27 1.62
N ILE A 226 -3.20 17.09 0.30
CA ILE A 226 -2.93 18.15 -0.66
C ILE A 226 -4.16 19.05 -0.74
N THR A 227 -3.97 20.36 -0.57
CA THR A 227 -5.05 21.35 -0.65
C THR A 227 -5.78 21.26 -2.00
N GLY A 228 -7.11 21.13 -1.96
CA GLY A 228 -7.96 21.00 -3.16
C GLY A 228 -8.25 19.56 -3.57
N ILE A 229 -7.72 18.56 -2.87
CA ILE A 229 -8.14 17.16 -2.96
C ILE A 229 -8.98 16.85 -1.71
N ASP A 230 -10.29 17.09 -1.82
CA ASP A 230 -11.22 16.88 -0.72
C ASP A 230 -11.83 15.46 -0.75
N GLY A 231 -12.24 14.94 0.41
CA GLY A 231 -13.00 13.69 0.53
C GLY A 231 -12.17 12.40 0.51
N VAL A 232 -10.84 12.49 0.37
CA VAL A 232 -9.95 11.32 0.56
C VAL A 232 -9.65 11.18 2.05
N GLN A 233 -9.99 10.01 2.62
CA GLN A 233 -9.65 9.71 4.00
C GLN A 233 -8.14 9.61 4.16
N HIS A 234 -7.63 10.21 5.24
CA HIS A 234 -6.21 10.31 5.50
C HIS A 234 -5.84 9.47 6.73
N THR A 235 -5.41 8.23 6.49
CA THR A 235 -5.09 7.26 7.54
C THR A 235 -3.57 7.16 7.74
N GLN A 236 -3.13 6.73 8.93
CA GLN A 236 -1.70 6.54 9.20
C GLN A 236 -1.08 5.48 8.28
N HIS A 237 -1.73 4.31 8.13
CA HIS A 237 -1.24 3.28 7.22
C HIS A 237 -1.24 3.74 5.75
N GLY A 238 -2.23 4.51 5.33
CA GLY A 238 -2.32 5.08 3.98
C GLY A 238 -1.18 6.07 3.72
N ALA A 239 -0.88 6.93 4.68
CA ALA A 239 0.24 7.87 4.61
C ALA A 239 1.59 7.15 4.51
N ILE A 240 1.82 6.12 5.35
CA ILE A 240 3.05 5.31 5.29
C ILE A 240 3.16 4.56 3.96
N SER A 241 2.07 3.98 3.47
CA SER A 241 2.03 3.29 2.18
C SER A 241 2.31 4.25 1.02
N GLY A 242 1.77 5.46 1.06
CA GLY A 242 2.04 6.52 0.10
C GLY A 242 3.50 6.96 0.11
N ALA A 243 4.05 7.25 1.30
CA ALA A 243 5.46 7.59 1.46
C ALA A 243 6.39 6.48 0.93
N TYR A 244 6.03 5.21 1.14
CA TYR A 244 6.75 4.04 0.59
C TYR A 244 6.87 4.12 -0.95
N ILE A 245 5.78 4.45 -1.65
CA ILE A 245 5.75 4.65 -3.11
C ILE A 245 6.60 5.86 -3.54
N VAL A 246 6.54 6.96 -2.81
CA VAL A 246 7.37 8.15 -3.07
C VAL A 246 8.85 7.83 -2.91
N LEU A 247 9.25 7.11 -1.85
CA LEU A 247 10.63 6.67 -1.67
C LEU A 247 11.10 5.75 -2.81
N ASN A 248 10.22 4.92 -3.36
CA ASN A 248 10.50 4.15 -4.58
C ASN A 248 10.77 5.04 -5.79
N MET A 249 9.94 6.06 -6.00
CA MET A 249 10.12 7.05 -7.06
C MET A 249 11.49 7.74 -6.95
N LEU A 250 11.85 8.21 -5.74
CA LEU A 250 13.12 8.88 -5.45
C LEU A 250 14.32 7.93 -5.48
N GLY A 251 14.08 6.63 -5.32
CA GLY A 251 15.12 5.60 -5.34
C GLY A 251 15.83 5.40 -4.01
N ILE A 252 15.17 5.71 -2.89
CA ILE A 252 15.66 5.45 -1.53
C ILE A 252 15.22 4.06 -1.13
N SER A 253 16.16 3.13 -0.94
CA SER A 253 15.95 1.69 -0.76
C SER A 253 14.89 1.13 -1.72
N PRO A 254 15.06 1.27 -3.06
CA PRO A 254 13.99 1.01 -4.00
C PRO A 254 13.76 -0.48 -4.24
N ASP A 255 12.49 -0.85 -4.41
CA ASP A 255 12.13 -2.20 -4.79
C ASP A 255 12.56 -2.55 -6.22
N LYS A 256 12.77 -3.84 -6.45
CA LYS A 256 13.18 -4.34 -7.76
C LYS A 256 11.97 -4.52 -8.66
N GLY A 257 12.05 -3.97 -9.88
CA GLY A 257 11.02 -4.19 -10.90
C GLY A 257 9.83 -3.23 -10.79
N LEU A 258 10.02 -2.01 -10.30
CA LEU A 258 8.98 -0.96 -10.20
C LEU A 258 8.18 -0.74 -11.49
N ALA A 259 8.83 -0.86 -12.66
CA ALA A 259 8.17 -0.70 -13.96
C ALA A 259 7.55 -2.01 -14.51
N LYS A 260 7.52 -3.09 -13.72
CA LYS A 260 7.03 -4.41 -14.15
C LYS A 260 5.67 -4.71 -13.54
N ARG A 261 4.70 -5.01 -14.42
CA ARG A 261 3.32 -5.34 -14.04
C ARG A 261 3.22 -6.56 -13.11
N ASP A 262 4.06 -7.57 -13.30
CA ASP A 262 4.07 -8.79 -12.47
C ASP A 262 4.69 -8.58 -11.07
N LYS A 263 5.37 -7.45 -10.84
CA LYS A 263 6.04 -7.14 -9.56
C LYS A 263 5.30 -6.11 -8.74
N ILE A 264 4.60 -5.19 -9.38
CA ILE A 264 4.02 -4.02 -8.70
C ILE A 264 3.03 -4.37 -7.61
N LYS A 265 2.24 -5.44 -7.77
CA LYS A 265 1.30 -5.90 -6.73
C LYS A 265 2.02 -6.30 -5.44
N ASN A 266 3.16 -6.96 -5.54
CA ASN A 266 3.98 -7.31 -4.38
C ASN A 266 4.59 -6.06 -3.74
N ILE A 267 5.06 -5.10 -4.56
CA ILE A 267 5.62 -3.84 -4.06
C ILE A 267 4.57 -3.00 -3.32
N MET A 268 3.34 -2.97 -3.82
CA MET A 268 2.22 -2.32 -3.12
C MET A 268 1.90 -3.03 -1.80
N SER A 269 1.88 -4.36 -1.81
CA SER A 269 1.76 -5.22 -0.64
C SER A 269 2.78 -4.86 0.45
N ASP A 270 4.07 -4.75 0.10
CA ASP A 270 5.13 -4.41 1.05
C ASP A 270 4.88 -3.03 1.70
N GLY A 271 4.43 -2.06 0.90
CA GLY A 271 4.03 -0.74 1.38
C GLY A 271 2.84 -0.80 2.34
N GLN A 272 1.84 -1.64 2.05
CA GLN A 272 0.66 -1.85 2.90
C GLN A 272 1.00 -2.59 4.20
N HIS A 273 1.90 -3.58 4.17
CA HIS A 273 2.43 -4.22 5.37
C HIS A 273 3.14 -3.22 6.27
N ALA A 274 4.01 -2.37 5.70
CA ALA A 274 4.64 -1.28 6.45
C ALA A 274 3.59 -0.31 7.01
N GLY A 275 2.56 0.02 6.22
CA GLY A 275 1.43 0.82 6.65
C GLY A 275 0.73 0.24 7.88
N MET A 276 0.30 -1.01 7.83
CA MET A 276 -0.40 -1.67 8.94
C MET A 276 0.51 -1.86 10.16
N ALA A 277 1.78 -2.19 9.94
CA ALA A 277 2.76 -2.33 11.01
C ALA A 277 3.03 -1.03 11.77
N SER A 278 2.76 0.13 11.16
CA SER A 278 2.96 1.44 11.80
C SER A 278 2.16 1.64 13.09
N TYR A 279 1.06 0.93 13.25
CA TYR A 279 0.25 0.97 14.48
C TYR A 279 0.73 0.01 15.58
N CYS A 280 1.69 -0.86 15.25
CA CYS A 280 2.20 -1.91 16.13
C CYS A 280 3.47 -1.45 16.85
N ASN A 281 3.92 -2.23 17.85
CA ASN A 281 5.18 -1.94 18.53
C ASN A 281 6.40 -2.37 17.72
N ALA A 282 6.24 -3.36 16.84
CA ALA A 282 7.32 -3.83 15.97
C ALA A 282 6.78 -4.43 14.67
N LEU A 283 7.57 -4.28 13.60
CA LEU A 283 7.50 -5.08 12.37
C LEU A 283 8.60 -6.14 12.43
N VAL A 284 8.24 -7.40 12.21
CA VAL A 284 9.21 -8.50 12.06
C VAL A 284 9.12 -9.05 10.64
N SER A 285 10.26 -9.09 9.96
CA SER A 285 10.40 -9.66 8.62
C SER A 285 11.81 -10.20 8.42
N ALA A 286 11.93 -11.28 7.64
CA ALA A 286 13.21 -11.75 7.13
C ALA A 286 13.66 -11.05 5.84
N ASP A 287 12.77 -10.28 5.20
CA ASP A 287 13.12 -9.50 4.03
C ASP A 287 13.83 -8.20 4.46
N ARG A 288 15.11 -8.10 4.13
CA ARG A 288 15.89 -6.89 4.45
C ARG A 288 15.42 -5.66 3.68
N GLY A 289 14.79 -5.84 2.52
CA GLY A 289 14.25 -4.76 1.70
C GLY A 289 13.13 -4.01 2.42
N ILE A 290 12.10 -4.74 2.87
CA ILE A 290 10.97 -4.13 3.60
C ILE A 290 11.45 -3.50 4.92
N ILE A 291 12.40 -4.13 5.64
CA ILE A 291 12.97 -3.56 6.87
C ILE A 291 13.71 -2.26 6.57
N ASN A 292 14.66 -2.26 5.62
CA ASN A 292 15.43 -1.07 5.29
C ASN A 292 14.53 0.10 4.85
N LYS A 293 13.51 -0.20 4.02
CA LYS A 293 12.55 0.81 3.57
C LYS A 293 11.67 1.32 4.72
N SER A 294 11.12 0.42 5.53
CA SER A 294 10.27 0.77 6.68
C SER A 294 11.02 1.64 7.69
N MET A 295 12.30 1.37 7.91
CA MET A 295 13.17 2.21 8.76
C MET A 295 13.35 3.64 8.21
N CYS A 296 13.29 3.83 6.89
CA CYS A 296 13.30 5.16 6.28
C CYS A 296 11.97 5.92 6.49
N ASN A 297 10.86 5.19 6.69
CA ASN A 297 9.51 5.74 6.86
C ASN A 297 9.13 6.01 8.32
N PHE A 298 9.49 5.11 9.26
CA PHE A 298 9.03 5.19 10.66
C PHE A 298 9.80 6.16 11.55
N ARG A 299 10.89 6.74 11.06
CA ARG A 299 11.76 7.65 11.81
C ARG A 299 11.52 9.14 11.49
N THR A 300 10.34 9.46 10.96
CA THR A 300 9.86 10.83 10.71
C THR A 300 9.26 11.50 11.92
#